data_AF-A0AAD7FT58-F1
#
_entry.id   AF-A0AAD7FT58-F1
#
_cell.length_a   1.000
_cell.length_b   1.000
_cell.length_c   1.000
_cell.angle_alpha   90.00
_cell.angle_beta   90.00
_cell.angle_gamma   90.00
#
_symmetry.space_group_name_H-M   'P 1'
#
loop_
_entity.id
_entity.type
_entity.pdbx_description
1 polymer ?
#
loop_
_entity_poly.entity_id
_entity_poly.type
_entity_poly.pdbx_seq_one_letter_code
_entity_poly.pdbx_strand_id
1 'polypeptide(L)'
;YPRNLDSFAYHLRLPNLPDLLQQFFYAQDHEDLDIPLADVPLEDLPDAPRSIKVFPSAVATFYASSDQSGLGGLLRERIRAVRSWRGGAP
;
A
#
# COMPACT_ATOMS: atom_id res chain seq x y z
N TYR A 1 -13.23 -6.00 -1.48
CA TYR A 1 -12.69 -5.57 -0.17
C TYR A 1 -13.62 -4.55 0.46
N PRO A 2 -13.76 -4.52 1.79
CA PRO A 2 -14.45 -3.46 2.52
C PRO A 2 -13.90 -2.07 2.16
N ARG A 3 -14.77 -1.04 2.12
CA ARG A 3 -14.38 0.34 1.82
C ARG A 3 -14.22 1.21 3.07
N ASN A 4 -14.89 0.84 4.16
CA ASN A 4 -14.71 1.47 5.48
C ASN A 4 -13.45 0.90 6.14
N LEU A 5 -12.67 1.78 6.77
CA LEU A 5 -11.38 1.43 7.38
C LEU A 5 -11.52 0.40 8.51
N ASP A 6 -12.49 0.56 9.41
CA ASP A 6 -12.71 -0.37 10.54
C ASP A 6 -13.09 -1.77 10.05
N SER A 7 -13.98 -1.83 9.07
CA SER A 7 -14.40 -3.07 8.42
C SER A 7 -13.24 -3.74 7.68
N PHE A 8 -12.33 -2.94 7.12
CA PHE A 8 -11.14 -3.43 6.44
C PHE A 8 -10.07 -3.93 7.42
N ALA A 9 -9.85 -3.21 8.52
CA ALA A 9 -9.01 -3.61 9.64
C ALA A 9 -9.45 -4.97 10.20
N TYR A 10 -10.75 -5.15 10.42
CA TYR A 10 -11.32 -6.43 10.82
C TYR A 10 -11.07 -7.53 9.78
N HIS A 11 -11.30 -7.24 8.49
CA HIS A 11 -11.06 -8.19 7.40
C HIS A 11 -9.59 -8.66 7.32
N LEU A 12 -8.64 -7.76 7.61
CA LEU A 12 -7.21 -8.05 7.64
C LEU A 12 -6.73 -8.65 8.97
N ARG A 13 -7.60 -8.75 9.99
CA ARG A 13 -7.23 -9.12 11.37
C ARG A 13 -6.17 -8.21 11.98
N LEU A 14 -6.27 -6.92 11.68
CA LEU A 14 -5.30 -5.89 12.02
C LEU A 14 -6.05 -4.68 12.63
N PRO A 15 -6.47 -4.76 13.91
CA PRO A 15 -7.34 -3.75 14.52
C PRO A 15 -6.66 -2.38 14.66
N ASN A 16 -5.34 -2.35 14.81
CA ASN A 16 -4.51 -1.14 14.89
C ASN A 16 -4.14 -0.54 13.52
N LEU A 17 -4.80 -1.00 12.44
CA LEU A 17 -4.59 -0.46 11.09
C LEU A 17 -4.82 1.07 10.99
N PRO A 18 -5.83 1.67 11.66
CA PRO A 18 -5.99 3.12 11.64
C PRO A 18 -4.75 3.86 12.14
N ASP A 19 -4.25 3.48 13.32
CA ASP A 19 -3.08 4.10 13.95
C ASP A 19 -1.83 3.98 13.07
N LEU A 20 -1.64 2.81 12.45
CA LEU A 20 -0.53 2.57 11.52
C LEU A 20 -0.62 3.45 10.27
N LEU A 21 -1.82 3.70 9.76
CA LEU A 21 -2.02 4.58 8.61
C LEU A 21 -1.77 6.05 8.98
N GLN A 22 -2.18 6.48 10.16
CA GLN A 22 -1.92 7.84 10.64
C GLN A 22 -0.42 8.08 10.79
N GLN A 23 0.29 7.16 11.43
CA GLN A 23 1.74 7.18 11.55
C GLN A 23 2.41 7.18 10.16
N PHE A 24 1.96 6.32 9.25
CA PHE A 24 2.49 6.28 7.89
C PHE A 24 2.30 7.61 7.15
N PHE A 25 1.12 8.23 7.21
CA PHE A 25 0.89 9.51 6.56
C PHE A 25 1.73 10.63 7.18
N TYR A 26 1.84 10.65 8.51
CA TYR A 26 2.69 11.61 9.20
C TYR A 26 4.15 11.50 8.73
N ALA A 27 4.68 10.29 8.61
CA ALA A 27 6.02 10.03 8.11
C ALA A 27 6.22 10.36 6.61
N GLN A 28 5.16 10.37 5.80
CA GLN A 28 5.26 10.80 4.40
C GLN A 28 5.31 12.32 4.27
N ASP A 29 4.63 13.07 5.15
CA ASP A 29 4.65 14.54 5.15
C ASP A 29 5.89 15.12 5.85
N HIS A 30 6.58 14.31 6.67
CA HIS A 30 7.77 14.71 7.42
C HIS A 30 8.91 13.73 7.12
N GLU A 31 9.68 14.00 6.06
CA GLU A 31 10.80 13.12 5.65
C GLU A 31 11.97 13.14 6.65
N ASP A 32 12.16 14.24 7.38
CA ASP A 32 13.22 14.42 8.38
C ASP A 32 12.62 14.52 9.80
N LEU A 33 12.16 13.39 10.33
CA LEU A 33 11.72 13.34 11.73
C LEU A 33 12.92 13.36 12.68
N ASP A 34 12.96 14.36 13.55
CA ASP A 34 13.95 14.47 14.64
C ASP A 34 13.72 13.43 15.76
N ILE A 35 12.53 12.81 15.80
CA ILE A 35 12.12 11.82 16.79
C ILE A 35 11.58 10.54 16.14
N PRO A 36 11.68 9.40 16.83
CA PRO A 36 11.03 8.17 16.37
C PRO A 36 9.51 8.37 16.20
N LEU A 37 8.94 7.77 15.15
CA LEU A 37 7.51 7.86 14.84
C LEU A 37 6.59 7.36 15.98
N ALA A 38 7.10 6.46 16.82
CA ALA A 38 6.41 5.93 17.99
C ALA A 38 6.27 6.96 19.14
N ASP A 39 7.11 7.99 19.14
CA ASP A 39 7.15 9.03 20.17
C ASP A 39 6.39 10.31 19.73
N VAL A 40 5.83 10.31 18.52
CA VAL A 40 5.00 11.42 18.01
C VAL A 40 3.69 11.47 18.80
N PRO A 41 3.32 12.63 19.38
CA PRO A 41 2.04 12.78 20.07
C PRO A 41 0.86 12.43 19.16
N LEU A 42 -0.13 11.72 19.71
CA LEU A 42 -1.37 11.38 18.98
C LEU A 42 -2.13 12.61 18.48
N GLU A 43 -1.94 13.76 19.12
CA GLU A 43 -2.54 15.05 18.79
C GLU A 43 -2.01 15.61 17.46
N ASP A 44 -0.77 15.27 17.12
CA ASP A 44 -0.08 15.73 15.91
C ASP A 44 -0.30 14.80 14.72
N LEU A 45 -0.84 13.60 14.98
CA LEU A 45 -1.14 12.63 13.94
C LEU A 45 -2.39 13.07 13.15
N PRO A 46 -2.35 12.96 11.81
CA PRO A 46 -3.51 13.27 10.99
C PRO A 46 -4.65 12.28 11.26
N ASP A 47 -5.89 12.69 10.98
CA ASP A 47 -7.05 11.81 11.06
C ASP A 47 -6.90 10.60 10.12
N ALA A 48 -7.28 9.42 10.60
CA ALA A 48 -7.29 8.21 9.80
C ALA A 48 -8.26 8.35 8.60
N PRO A 49 -7.93 7.76 7.44
CA PRO A 49 -8.74 7.91 6.24
C PRO A 49 -10.09 7.20 6.42
N ARG A 50 -11.19 7.95 6.21
CA ARG A 50 -12.55 7.41 6.34
C ARG A 50 -12.89 6.32 5.31
N SER A 51 -12.19 6.30 4.17
CA SER A 51 -12.47 5.37 3.08
C SER A 51 -11.21 4.82 2.43
N ILE A 52 -11.25 3.56 2.02
CA ILE A 52 -10.13 2.85 1.41
C ILE A 52 -10.57 2.24 0.08
N LYS A 53 -9.66 2.29 -0.89
CA LYS A 53 -9.78 1.55 -2.15
C LYS A 53 -8.65 0.52 -2.21
N VAL A 54 -9.02 -0.74 -2.41
CA VAL A 54 -8.06 -1.83 -2.53
C VAL A 54 -7.96 -2.25 -3.99
N PHE A 55 -6.74 -2.20 -4.53
CA PHE A 55 -6.43 -2.69 -5.87
C PHE A 55 -5.60 -3.96 -5.72
N PRO A 56 -6.13 -5.15 -6.02
CA PRO A 56 -5.41 -6.43 -5.94
C PRO A 56 -4.46 -6.58 -7.13
N SER A 57 -3.63 -5.58 -7.37
CA SER A 57 -2.63 -5.58 -8.42
C SER A 57 -1.58 -4.53 -8.14
N ALA A 58 -0.34 -4.82 -8.48
CA ALA A 58 0.75 -3.86 -8.52
C ALA A 58 1.23 -3.69 -9.96
N VAL A 59 1.90 -2.58 -10.24
CA VAL A 59 2.58 -2.36 -11.51
C VAL A 59 4.06 -2.21 -11.20
N ALA A 60 4.89 -3.07 -11.81
CA ALA A 60 6.33 -3.02 -11.69
C ALA A 60 6.93 -2.51 -13.00
N THR A 61 7.84 -1.55 -12.90
CA THR A 61 8.63 -1.08 -14.03
C THR A 61 10.08 -1.46 -13.73
N PHE A 62 10.72 -2.21 -14.62
CA PHE A 62 12.08 -2.71 -14.43
C PHE A 62 12.84 -2.78 -15.75
N TYR A 63 14.17 -2.82 -15.66
CA TYR A 63 15.04 -3.01 -16.80
C TYR A 63 15.32 -4.51 -16.97
N ALA A 64 14.90 -5.12 -18.08
CA ALA A 64 15.24 -6.51 -18.39
C ALA A 64 16.37 -6.52 -19.43
N SER A 65 17.58 -6.85 -19.00
CA SER A 65 18.78 -6.86 -19.86
C SER A 65 18.69 -7.86 -21.02
N SER A 66 17.78 -8.82 -20.97
CA SER A 66 17.60 -9.89 -21.96
C SER A 66 16.61 -9.57 -23.09
N ASP A 67 15.80 -8.52 -22.97
CA ASP A 67 14.72 -8.24 -23.92
C ASP A 67 15.00 -6.94 -24.70
N GLN A 68 15.27 -7.05 -26.00
CA GLN A 68 15.48 -5.89 -26.89
C GLN A 68 14.14 -5.23 -27.27
N SER A 69 13.30 -4.92 -26.29
CA SER A 69 12.08 -4.15 -26.53
C SER A 69 12.38 -2.65 -26.48
N GLY A 70 12.61 -2.03 -27.65
CA GLY A 70 12.46 -0.60 -28.00
C GLY A 70 13.06 0.51 -27.10
N LEU A 71 13.88 1.40 -27.71
CA LEU A 71 14.34 2.73 -27.25
C LEU A 71 14.40 2.97 -25.71
N GLY A 72 15.01 2.06 -24.94
CA GLY A 72 15.25 2.29 -23.50
C GLY A 72 15.36 1.04 -22.63
N GLY A 73 14.89 -0.14 -23.08
CA GLY A 73 15.03 -1.41 -22.33
C GLY A 73 14.22 -1.50 -21.02
N LEU A 74 13.28 -0.58 -20.81
CA LEU A 74 12.37 -0.59 -19.67
C LEU A 74 11.10 -1.37 -20.00
N LEU A 75 10.78 -2.37 -19.18
CA LEU A 75 9.54 -3.12 -19.23
C LEU A 75 8.60 -2.67 -18.12
N ARG A 76 7.30 -2.77 -18.38
CA ARG A 76 6.23 -2.46 -17.44
C ARG A 76 5.26 -3.64 -17.39
N GLU A 77 5.18 -4.28 -16.23
CA GLU A 77 4.29 -5.42 -16.01
C GLU A 77 3.26 -5.11 -14.94
N ARG A 78 2.04 -5.67 -15.09
CA ARG A 78 1.00 -5.63 -14.06
C ARG A 78 0.90 -6.98 -13.37
N ILE A 79 1.33 -7.04 -12.13
CA ILE A 79 1.24 -8.21 -11.25
C ILE A 79 -0.16 -8.20 -10.62
N ARG A 80 -0.94 -9.26 -10.82
CA ARG A 80 -2.31 -9.36 -10.30
C ARG A 80 -2.36 -10.30 -9.09
N ALA A 81 -2.84 -9.79 -7.96
CA ALA A 81 -3.13 -10.56 -6.74
C ALA A 81 -4.56 -11.09 -6.77
N VAL A 82 -4.93 -11.80 -7.84
CA VAL A 82 -6.25 -12.40 -7.99
C VAL A 82 -6.38 -13.65 -7.13
N ARG A 83 -7.54 -13.84 -6.50
CA ARG A 83 -7.80 -15.02 -5.64
C ARG A 83 -7.68 -16.34 -6.42
N SER A 84 -8.06 -16.32 -7.69
CA SER A 84 -7.84 -17.44 -8.61
C SER A 84 -7.00 -17.01 -9.81
N TRP A 85 -6.00 -17.81 -10.13
CA TRP A 85 -5.19 -17.68 -11.34
C TRP A 85 -5.66 -18.69 -12.38
N ARG A 86 -5.93 -18.25 -13.63
CA ARG A 86 -6.33 -19.10 -14.78
C ARG A 86 -7.41 -20.16 -14.45
N GLY A 87 -8.49 -19.77 -13.78
CA GLY A 87 -9.61 -20.68 -13.48
C GLY A 87 -9.33 -21.69 -12.37
N GLY A 88 -8.25 -21.51 -11.59
CA GLY A 88 -8.02 -22.24 -10.35
C GLY A 88 -9.08 -21.96 -9.28
N ALA A 89 -9.16 -22.82 -8.27
CA ALA A 89 -10.08 -22.67 -7.15
C ALA A 89 -9.85 -21.33 -6.40
N PRO A 90 -10.90 -20.74 -5.80
CA PRO A 90 -10.84 -19.46 -5.08
C PRO A 90 -10.14 -19.52 -3.72
#